data_AF-A0A842RIP6-F1
#
_entry.id   AF-A0A842RIP6-F1
#
_cell.length_a   1.000
_cell.length_b   1.000
_cell.length_c   1.000
_cell.angle_alpha   90.00
_cell.angle_beta   90.00
_cell.angle_gamma   90.00
#
_symmetry.space_group_name_H-M   'P 1'
#
loop_
_entity.id
_entity.type
_entity.pdbx_description
1 polymer ?
#
loop_
_entity_poly.entity_id
_entity_poly.type
_entity_poly.pdbx_seq_one_letter_code
_entity_poly.pdbx_strand_id
1 'polypeptide(L)'
;MMKKIWTIISVIVLILIIGGIGIGIFYYFTREPEVQLYLAIHCEPGAVPSSLDQPETYWPFLKTMVTKADQYGIKLNLLFNPQWAHYILQNTSRFFMIRNWEANGHEIGVHHHGPHHGGWNGYTNQVDYQGDPRYLGNISDMMIPLNQLPASGQIVSGCISTQDDIEYDCPEGLLYTTYGGGDKLDHLWSFPDYGYYNDQTVLRVTHALFGSEKNEVVIDLDQFKELYQEKNNEFVMGLVWHAFNYAENPSTYIDFFSYLQQEGIQTHTLPEILGNMTIYY
;
A
#
# COMPACT_ATOMS: atom_id res chain seq x y z
N MET A 1 -28.56 -29.22 -50.75
CA MET A 1 -29.05 -28.18 -49.82
C MET A 1 -28.12 -27.99 -48.61
N MET A 2 -27.69 -29.06 -47.93
CA MET A 2 -26.84 -28.97 -46.72
C MET A 2 -25.49 -28.23 -46.90
N LYS A 3 -24.77 -28.39 -48.01
CA LYS A 3 -23.48 -27.71 -48.23
C LYS A 3 -23.57 -26.17 -48.21
N LYS A 4 -24.69 -25.59 -48.69
CA LYS A 4 -24.91 -24.14 -48.66
C LYS A 4 -25.15 -23.61 -47.25
N ILE A 5 -25.82 -24.40 -46.40
CA ILE A 5 -26.11 -24.03 -45.00
C ILE A 5 -24.81 -23.99 -44.18
N TRP A 6 -23.94 -24.99 -44.33
CA TRP A 6 -22.63 -25.01 -43.65
C TRP A 6 -21.73 -23.83 -44.04
N THR A 7 -21.73 -23.46 -45.33
CA THR A 7 -20.93 -22.33 -45.81
C THR A 7 -21.38 -21.00 -45.18
N ILE A 8 -22.69 -20.80 -45.02
CA ILE A 8 -23.25 -19.58 -44.41
C ILE A 8 -22.91 -19.51 -42.91
N ILE A 9 -23.03 -20.63 -42.19
CA ILE A 9 -22.71 -20.70 -40.75
C ILE A 9 -21.22 -20.38 -40.51
N SER A 10 -20.31 -20.94 -41.32
CA SER A 10 -18.88 -20.69 -41.18
C SER A 10 -18.50 -19.22 -41.41
N VAL A 11 -19.17 -18.53 -42.32
CA VAL A 11 -18.92 -17.10 -42.58
C VAL A 11 -19.42 -16.22 -41.42
N ILE A 12 -20.58 -16.52 -40.84
CA ILE A 12 -21.12 -15.77 -39.69
C ILE A 12 -20.21 -15.92 -38.46
N VAL A 13 -19.73 -17.14 -38.17
CA VAL A 13 -18.81 -17.39 -37.05
C VAL A 13 -17.49 -16.63 -37.24
N LEU A 14 -16.95 -16.62 -38.46
CA LEU A 14 -15.72 -15.89 -38.76
C LEU A 14 -15.89 -14.37 -38.59
N ILE A 15 -17.03 -13.80 -39.02
CA ILE A 15 -17.33 -12.38 -38.84
C ILE A 15 -17.49 -12.02 -37.35
N LEU A 16 -18.12 -12.90 -36.56
CA LEU A 16 -18.25 -12.69 -35.10
C LEU A 16 -16.90 -12.77 -34.38
N ILE A 17 -16.01 -13.67 -34.80
CA ILE A 17 -14.65 -13.78 -34.24
C ILE A 17 -13.83 -12.54 -34.61
N ILE A 18 -13.84 -12.12 -35.88
CA ILE A 18 -13.08 -10.94 -36.34
C ILE A 18 -13.66 -9.67 -35.72
N GLY A 19 -14.99 -9.55 -35.62
CA GLY A 19 -15.66 -8.43 -34.97
C GLY A 19 -15.39 -8.39 -33.47
N GLY A 20 -15.43 -9.53 -32.78
CA GLY A 20 -15.11 -9.62 -31.34
C GLY A 20 -13.65 -9.31 -31.04
N ILE A 21 -12.71 -9.82 -31.84
CA ILE A 21 -11.28 -9.51 -31.73
C ILE A 21 -11.04 -8.03 -32.06
N GLY A 22 -11.68 -7.50 -33.09
CA GLY A 22 -11.58 -6.08 -33.48
C GLY A 22 -12.11 -5.13 -32.41
N ILE A 23 -13.24 -5.46 -31.77
CA ILE A 23 -13.79 -4.69 -30.64
C ILE A 23 -12.87 -4.80 -29.42
N GLY A 24 -12.34 -5.98 -29.11
CA GLY A 24 -11.41 -6.17 -28.00
C GLY A 24 -10.10 -5.42 -28.18
N ILE A 25 -9.52 -5.45 -29.38
CA ILE A 25 -8.31 -4.70 -29.74
C ILE A 25 -8.60 -3.20 -29.72
N PHE A 26 -9.71 -2.75 -30.32
CA PHE A 26 -10.08 -1.33 -30.30
C PHE A 26 -10.27 -0.83 -28.87
N TYR A 27 -10.99 -1.57 -28.01
CA TYR A 27 -11.21 -1.21 -26.61
C TYR A 27 -9.89 -1.16 -25.81
N TYR A 28 -8.95 -2.06 -26.08
CA TYR A 28 -7.64 -2.08 -25.45
C TYR A 28 -6.77 -0.88 -25.88
N PHE A 29 -6.84 -0.46 -27.15
CA PHE A 29 -6.06 0.68 -27.66
C PHE A 29 -6.70 2.05 -27.42
N THR A 30 -7.97 2.13 -27.01
CA THR A 30 -8.65 3.40 -26.70
C THR A 30 -8.74 3.72 -25.22
N ARG A 31 -8.23 2.86 -24.34
CA ARG A 31 -8.23 3.13 -22.91
C ARG A 31 -7.10 4.12 -22.63
N GLU A 32 -7.46 5.37 -22.37
CA GLU A 32 -6.54 6.36 -21.81
C GLU A 32 -5.85 5.72 -20.59
N PRO A 33 -4.52 5.85 -20.44
CA PRO A 33 -3.82 5.24 -19.33
C PRO A 33 -4.44 5.75 -18.01
N GLU A 34 -4.65 4.86 -17.05
CA GLU A 34 -5.32 5.18 -15.80
C GLU A 34 -4.29 5.61 -14.77
N VAL A 35 -4.55 6.69 -14.03
CA VAL A 35 -3.70 7.12 -12.91
C VAL A 35 -3.52 5.94 -11.96
N GLN A 36 -2.28 5.59 -11.67
CA GLN A 36 -1.96 4.53 -10.73
C GLN A 36 -2.04 5.10 -9.30
N LEU A 37 -3.15 4.86 -8.61
CA LEU A 37 -3.37 5.30 -7.22
C LEU A 37 -3.10 4.16 -6.23
N TYR A 38 -2.32 4.41 -5.19
CA TYR A 38 -2.23 3.54 -4.03
C TYR A 38 -2.54 4.27 -2.73
N LEU A 39 -3.12 3.53 -1.78
CA LEU A 39 -3.45 4.01 -0.45
C LEU A 39 -2.62 3.22 0.57
N ALA A 40 -1.76 3.91 1.32
CA ALA A 40 -0.93 3.32 2.38
C ALA A 40 -1.53 3.60 3.76
N ILE A 41 -1.58 2.57 4.59
CA ILE A 41 -2.08 2.65 5.96
C ILE A 41 -0.95 2.38 6.91
N HIS A 42 -0.47 3.42 7.57
CA HIS A 42 0.55 3.28 8.60
C HIS A 42 -0.09 2.77 9.90
N CYS A 43 0.28 1.56 10.29
CA CYS A 43 -0.07 0.98 11.58
C CYS A 43 1.05 1.30 12.58
N GLU A 44 0.93 2.50 13.13
CA GLU A 44 1.91 3.16 14.00
C GLU A 44 2.21 2.40 15.30
N PRO A 45 3.47 2.41 15.79
CA PRO A 45 3.80 1.92 17.11
C PRO A 45 3.27 2.85 18.22
N GLY A 46 3.12 2.31 19.43
CA GLY A 46 2.99 3.11 20.63
C GLY A 46 4.34 3.64 21.12
N ALA A 47 4.31 4.58 22.07
CA ALA A 47 5.51 5.21 22.63
C ALA A 47 6.48 4.25 23.34
N VAL A 48 6.01 3.06 23.74
CA VAL A 48 6.83 2.02 24.38
C VAL A 48 6.97 0.85 23.41
N PRO A 49 8.17 0.59 22.85
CA PRO A 49 8.42 -0.45 21.86
C PRO A 49 7.86 -1.84 22.19
N SER A 50 7.93 -2.24 23.46
CA SER A 50 7.48 -3.56 23.91
C SER A 50 5.99 -3.62 24.29
N SER A 51 5.28 -2.50 24.29
CA SER A 51 3.85 -2.45 24.62
C SER A 51 2.99 -2.82 23.41
N LEU A 52 1.82 -3.39 23.68
CA LEU A 52 0.79 -3.69 22.70
C LEU A 52 -0.46 -2.80 22.85
N ASP A 53 -0.40 -1.76 23.68
CA ASP A 53 -1.54 -0.89 23.97
C ASP A 53 -2.03 -0.15 22.72
N GLN A 54 -1.11 0.29 21.86
CA GLN A 54 -1.41 0.99 20.62
C GLN A 54 -2.17 0.08 19.64
N PRO A 55 -1.65 -1.11 19.24
CA PRO A 55 -2.43 -2.00 18.39
C PRO A 55 -3.72 -2.47 19.07
N GLU A 56 -3.75 -2.66 20.40
CA GLU A 56 -4.99 -3.01 21.11
C GLU A 56 -6.08 -1.93 20.97
N THR A 57 -5.70 -0.67 21.14
CA THR A 57 -6.60 0.48 21.06
C THR A 57 -7.15 0.65 19.64
N TYR A 58 -6.30 0.55 18.63
CA TYR A 58 -6.67 0.90 17.25
C TYR A 58 -7.12 -0.29 16.38
N TRP A 59 -6.94 -1.54 16.83
CA TRP A 59 -7.35 -2.73 16.10
C TRP A 59 -8.84 -2.73 15.69
N PRO A 60 -9.82 -2.40 16.54
CA PRO A 60 -11.23 -2.35 16.14
C PRO A 60 -11.50 -1.37 14.98
N PHE A 61 -10.78 -0.26 14.94
CA PHE A 61 -10.90 0.77 13.92
C PHE A 61 -10.26 0.33 12.61
N LEU A 62 -9.06 -0.24 12.67
CA LEU A 62 -8.41 -0.86 11.51
C LEU A 62 -9.33 -1.90 10.85
N LYS A 63 -9.91 -2.81 11.64
CA LYS A 63 -10.87 -3.80 11.13
C LYS A 63 -12.05 -3.15 10.40
N THR A 64 -12.60 -2.09 10.99
CA THR A 64 -13.74 -1.37 10.42
C THR A 64 -13.37 -0.69 9.11
N MET A 65 -12.20 -0.05 9.06
CA MET A 65 -11.68 0.60 7.85
C MET A 65 -11.45 -0.40 6.73
N VAL A 66 -10.79 -1.54 7.00
CA VAL A 66 -10.56 -2.56 5.97
C VAL A 66 -11.88 -3.16 5.48
N THR A 67 -12.82 -3.43 6.39
CA THR A 67 -14.17 -3.89 6.02
C THR A 67 -14.91 -2.86 5.14
N LYS A 68 -14.71 -1.57 5.39
CA LYS A 68 -15.26 -0.51 4.55
C LYS A 68 -14.58 -0.47 3.19
N ALA A 69 -13.25 -0.54 3.14
CA ALA A 69 -12.51 -0.62 1.89
C ALA A 69 -12.99 -1.79 1.02
N ASP A 70 -13.13 -2.98 1.60
CA ASP A 70 -13.74 -4.16 0.95
C ASP A 70 -15.12 -3.84 0.35
N GLN A 71 -16.02 -3.19 1.11
CA GLN A 71 -17.37 -2.82 0.66
C GLN A 71 -17.36 -1.85 -0.53
N TYR A 72 -16.35 -0.98 -0.60
CA TYR A 72 -16.19 -0.03 -1.69
C TYR A 72 -15.34 -0.57 -2.86
N GLY A 73 -14.76 -1.77 -2.74
CA GLY A 73 -13.87 -2.35 -3.74
C GLY A 73 -12.49 -1.69 -3.77
N ILE A 74 -12.04 -1.17 -2.63
CA ILE A 74 -10.78 -0.44 -2.47
C ILE A 74 -9.70 -1.36 -1.92
N LYS A 75 -8.54 -1.40 -2.59
CA LYS A 75 -7.34 -2.08 -2.09
C LYS A 75 -6.52 -1.13 -1.23
N LEU A 76 -5.89 -1.67 -0.21
CA LEU A 76 -5.08 -0.92 0.75
C LEU A 76 -3.72 -1.60 0.87
N ASN A 77 -2.69 -0.81 1.12
CA ASN A 77 -1.37 -1.27 1.53
C ASN A 77 -1.26 -1.12 3.05
N LEU A 78 -1.46 -2.22 3.78
CA LEU A 78 -1.47 -2.24 5.24
C LEU A 78 -0.04 -2.39 5.75
N LEU A 79 0.56 -1.29 6.19
CA LEU A 79 1.96 -1.25 6.58
C LEU A 79 2.07 -1.43 8.10
N PHE A 80 2.44 -2.64 8.53
CA PHE A 80 2.48 -3.03 9.93
C PHE A 80 3.84 -2.78 10.57
N ASN A 81 3.82 -2.12 11.73
CA ASN A 81 4.95 -2.08 12.64
C ASN A 81 5.06 -3.40 13.44
N PRO A 82 6.26 -3.83 13.91
CA PRO A 82 6.44 -5.05 14.70
C PRO A 82 5.49 -5.19 15.90
N GLN A 83 5.13 -4.11 16.60
CA GLN A 83 4.13 -4.18 17.68
C GLN A 83 2.80 -4.75 17.21
N TRP A 84 2.33 -4.35 16.02
CA TRP A 84 1.10 -4.88 15.44
C TRP A 84 1.24 -6.36 15.07
N ALA A 85 2.39 -6.77 14.52
CA ALA A 85 2.64 -8.17 14.21
C ALA A 85 2.59 -9.06 15.47
N HIS A 86 3.26 -8.65 16.55
CA HIS A 86 3.19 -9.34 17.84
C HIS A 86 1.76 -9.40 18.38
N TYR A 87 1.02 -8.29 18.34
CA TYR A 87 -0.37 -8.24 18.74
C TYR A 87 -1.20 -9.25 17.93
N ILE A 88 -1.16 -9.19 16.61
CA ILE A 88 -1.91 -10.08 15.70
C ILE A 88 -1.61 -11.56 15.99
N LEU A 89 -0.33 -11.93 16.09
CA LEU A 89 0.10 -13.32 16.22
C LEU A 89 -0.30 -13.97 17.56
N GLN A 90 -0.61 -13.17 18.59
CA GLN A 90 -1.12 -13.70 19.87
C GLN A 90 -2.55 -14.24 19.80
N ASN A 91 -3.27 -14.09 18.68
CA ASN A 91 -4.63 -14.61 18.55
C ASN A 91 -4.90 -15.08 17.12
N THR A 92 -5.25 -16.35 17.01
CA THR A 92 -5.47 -17.01 15.72
C THR A 92 -6.57 -16.35 14.88
N SER A 93 -7.61 -15.78 15.50
CA SER A 93 -8.67 -15.07 14.75
C SER A 93 -8.17 -13.76 14.14
N ARG A 94 -7.27 -13.04 14.81
CA ARG A 94 -6.62 -11.84 14.23
C ARG A 94 -5.69 -12.23 13.09
N PHE A 95 -4.90 -13.28 13.29
CA PHE A 95 -4.04 -13.83 12.24
C PHE A 95 -4.82 -14.23 10.99
N PHE A 96 -5.89 -15.03 11.12
CA PHE A 96 -6.72 -15.42 9.97
C PHE A 96 -7.44 -14.22 9.33
N MET A 97 -7.72 -13.17 10.08
CA MET A 97 -8.27 -11.94 9.53
C MET A 97 -7.28 -11.23 8.60
N ILE A 98 -6.00 -11.15 8.97
CA ILE A 98 -4.94 -10.67 8.06
C ILE A 98 -4.88 -11.50 6.78
N ARG A 99 -4.97 -12.84 6.90
CA ARG A 99 -5.00 -13.74 5.74
C ARG A 99 -6.20 -13.46 4.82
N ASN A 100 -7.35 -13.16 5.40
CA ASN A 100 -8.53 -12.82 4.64
C ASN A 100 -8.40 -11.46 3.95
N TRP A 101 -7.79 -10.46 4.61
CA TRP A 101 -7.52 -9.16 3.98
C TRP A 101 -6.57 -9.31 2.79
N GLU A 102 -5.49 -10.08 2.94
CA GLU A 102 -4.58 -10.42 1.85
C GLU A 102 -5.31 -11.12 0.69
N ALA A 103 -6.14 -12.13 0.99
CA ALA A 103 -6.93 -12.85 -0.01
C ALA A 103 -7.96 -11.97 -0.73
N ASN A 104 -8.40 -10.86 -0.11
CA ASN A 104 -9.26 -9.85 -0.71
C ASN A 104 -8.48 -8.81 -1.55
N GLY A 105 -7.16 -8.95 -1.66
CA GLY A 105 -6.31 -8.10 -2.50
C GLY A 105 -5.69 -6.90 -1.78
N HIS A 106 -5.78 -6.83 -0.45
CA HIS A 106 -4.95 -5.88 0.32
C HIS A 106 -3.51 -6.38 0.38
N GLU A 107 -2.56 -5.44 0.41
CA GLU A 107 -1.14 -5.76 0.61
C GLU A 107 -0.78 -5.73 2.10
N ILE A 108 0.08 -6.65 2.51
CA ILE A 108 0.61 -6.75 3.87
C ILE A 108 2.09 -6.33 3.84
N GLY A 109 2.35 -5.09 4.23
CA GLY A 109 3.67 -4.48 4.22
C GLY A 109 4.24 -4.20 5.60
N VAL A 110 5.47 -3.66 5.64
CA VAL A 110 6.15 -3.22 6.87
C VAL A 110 6.07 -1.71 7.02
N HIS A 111 5.88 -1.23 8.26
CA HIS A 111 6.07 0.17 8.64
C HIS A 111 7.09 0.26 9.76
N HIS A 112 8.30 0.71 9.43
CA HIS A 112 9.42 0.75 10.38
C HIS A 112 9.68 2.18 10.84
N HIS A 113 9.81 2.36 12.16
CA HIS A 113 10.37 3.57 12.76
C HIS A 113 11.72 3.22 13.33
N GLY A 114 12.77 3.83 12.81
CA GLY A 114 14.14 3.67 13.28
C GLY A 114 14.46 4.65 14.42
N PRO A 115 15.69 4.62 14.95
CA PRO A 115 16.07 5.37 16.14
C PRO A 115 16.03 6.89 15.99
N HIS A 116 16.14 7.41 14.77
CA HIS A 116 16.01 8.86 14.50
C HIS A 116 14.55 9.32 14.46
N HIS A 117 13.59 8.39 14.51
CA HIS A 117 12.17 8.70 14.58
C HIS A 117 11.70 8.81 16.04
N GLY A 118 10.87 9.83 16.35
CA GLY A 118 10.35 10.05 17.70
C GLY A 118 9.54 8.87 18.26
N GLY A 119 8.96 8.05 17.36
CA GLY A 119 8.24 6.82 17.68
C GLY A 119 9.04 5.54 17.39
N TRP A 120 10.35 5.51 17.64
CA TRP A 120 11.20 4.33 17.42
C TRP A 120 10.55 3.04 17.94
N ASN A 121 10.51 1.99 17.11
CA ASN A 121 9.86 0.73 17.45
C ASN A 121 10.78 -0.29 18.15
N GLY A 122 12.00 0.11 18.50
CA GLY A 122 12.97 -0.68 19.25
C GLY A 122 13.89 -1.56 18.39
N TYR A 123 13.71 -1.60 17.07
CA TYR A 123 14.57 -2.39 16.19
C TYR A 123 15.50 -1.49 15.38
N THR A 124 16.76 -1.90 15.18
CA THR A 124 17.70 -1.22 14.28
C THR A 124 18.98 -2.06 14.10
N ASN A 125 19.64 -1.92 12.96
CA ASN A 125 21.00 -2.44 12.74
C ASN A 125 22.09 -1.45 13.18
N GLN A 126 21.72 -0.23 13.55
CA GLN A 126 22.66 0.81 13.98
C GLN A 126 23.25 0.47 15.36
N VAL A 127 24.56 0.20 15.38
CA VAL A 127 25.28 -0.30 16.58
C VAL A 127 25.21 0.65 17.78
N ASP A 128 25.13 1.96 17.54
CA ASP A 128 25.11 2.98 18.57
C ASP A 128 23.85 2.94 19.45
N TYR A 129 22.78 2.32 18.96
CA TYR A 129 21.50 2.22 19.66
C TYR A 129 21.30 0.89 20.41
N GLN A 130 22.21 -0.08 20.28
CA GLN A 130 22.08 -1.39 20.95
C GLN A 130 22.19 -1.30 22.48
N GLY A 131 22.75 -0.20 23.01
CA GLY A 131 22.78 0.09 24.45
C GLY A 131 21.56 0.82 24.98
N ASP A 132 20.64 1.28 24.12
CA ASP A 132 19.43 1.98 24.55
C ASP A 132 18.45 1.00 25.21
N PRO A 133 17.85 1.34 26.37
CA PRO A 133 16.89 0.46 27.05
C PRO A 133 15.63 0.12 26.22
N ARG A 134 15.36 0.87 25.15
CA ARG A 134 14.26 0.62 24.20
C ARG A 134 14.62 -0.39 23.10
N TYR A 135 15.90 -0.76 22.97
CA TYR A 135 16.37 -1.71 21.96
C TYR A 135 15.81 -3.12 22.21
N LEU A 136 15.18 -3.70 21.19
CA LEU A 136 14.54 -5.02 21.21
C LEU A 136 15.25 -6.04 20.31
N GLY A 137 16.03 -5.58 19.34
CA GLY A 137 16.72 -6.46 18.39
C GLY A 137 17.11 -5.74 17.11
N ASN A 138 17.69 -6.48 16.18
CA ASN A 138 18.07 -5.97 14.87
C ASN A 138 16.90 -6.06 13.87
N ILE A 139 17.11 -5.65 12.62
CA ILE A 139 16.04 -5.70 11.61
C ILE A 139 15.63 -7.12 11.24
N SER A 140 16.56 -8.09 11.29
CA SER A 140 16.20 -9.50 11.09
C SER A 140 15.25 -9.99 12.19
N ASP A 141 15.50 -9.60 13.45
CA ASP A 141 14.63 -9.92 14.58
C ASP A 141 13.24 -9.29 14.40
N MET A 142 13.18 -8.04 13.91
CA MET A 142 11.92 -7.35 13.58
C MET A 142 11.11 -8.09 12.52
N MET A 143 11.77 -8.62 11.49
CA MET A 143 11.10 -9.26 10.36
C MET A 143 10.56 -10.65 10.69
N ILE A 144 11.05 -11.34 11.72
CA ILE A 144 10.55 -12.67 12.12
C ILE A 144 9.02 -12.69 12.36
N PRO A 145 8.43 -11.83 13.21
CA PRO A 145 6.99 -11.77 13.39
C PRO A 145 6.28 -11.21 12.15
N LEU A 146 6.85 -10.21 11.47
CA LEU A 146 6.23 -9.57 10.32
C LEU A 146 6.06 -10.52 9.13
N ASN A 147 7.09 -11.30 8.81
CA ASN A 147 7.07 -12.27 7.72
C ASN A 147 6.11 -13.45 7.96
N GLN A 148 5.63 -13.64 9.19
CA GLN A 148 4.57 -14.61 9.45
C GLN A 148 3.20 -14.12 8.97
N LEU A 149 2.99 -12.82 8.76
CA LEU A 149 1.69 -12.24 8.40
C LEU A 149 1.24 -12.55 6.95
N PRO A 150 2.05 -12.35 5.88
CA PRO A 150 1.66 -12.62 4.49
C PRO A 150 1.75 -14.11 4.11
N ALA A 151 1.03 -14.53 3.06
CA ALA A 151 0.85 -15.95 2.64
C ALA A 151 2.08 -16.52 1.99
N SER A 152 2.85 -15.65 1.35
CA SER A 152 4.20 -15.91 0.88
C SER A 152 5.17 -16.29 2.01
N GLY A 153 4.89 -15.89 3.26
CA GLY A 153 5.87 -15.94 4.34
C GLY A 153 6.96 -14.87 4.23
N GLN A 154 6.76 -13.85 3.39
CA GLN A 154 7.71 -12.77 3.16
C GLN A 154 6.99 -11.46 2.80
N ILE A 155 7.28 -10.41 3.57
CA ILE A 155 6.92 -9.04 3.21
C ILE A 155 7.87 -8.55 2.11
N VAL A 156 7.31 -7.91 1.08
CA VAL A 156 8.07 -7.35 -0.05
C VAL A 156 7.88 -5.85 -0.23
N SER A 157 6.96 -5.22 0.51
CA SER A 157 6.65 -3.80 0.43
C SER A 157 6.65 -3.13 1.81
N GLY A 158 6.95 -1.83 1.88
CA GLY A 158 6.89 -1.10 3.15
C GLY A 158 7.32 0.35 3.14
N CYS A 159 7.21 1.01 4.29
CA CYS A 159 7.72 2.36 4.54
C CYS A 159 8.77 2.26 5.66
N ILE A 160 10.00 2.71 5.39
CA ILE A 160 11.13 2.59 6.31
C ILE A 160 11.58 3.98 6.73
N SER A 161 11.08 4.43 7.88
CA SER A 161 11.53 5.58 8.68
C SER A 161 12.08 6.77 7.87
N THR A 162 13.10 7.42 8.41
CA THR A 162 13.80 8.56 7.81
C THR A 162 14.93 8.10 6.89
N GLN A 163 15.45 9.03 6.09
CA GLN A 163 16.64 8.79 5.26
C GLN A 163 17.86 8.36 6.10
N ASP A 164 17.97 8.83 7.35
CA ASP A 164 19.07 8.49 8.25
C ASP A 164 19.00 7.04 8.76
N ASP A 165 17.79 6.46 8.77
CA ASP A 165 17.57 5.08 9.24
C ASP A 165 17.60 4.08 8.09
N ILE A 166 16.97 4.39 6.94
CA ILE A 166 16.74 3.43 5.85
C ILE A 166 18.03 2.80 5.30
N GLU A 167 19.17 3.50 5.36
CA GLU A 167 20.46 2.96 4.92
C GLU A 167 20.90 1.73 5.72
N TYR A 168 20.55 1.69 7.01
CA TYR A 168 20.87 0.59 7.93
C TYR A 168 19.68 -0.35 8.13
N ASP A 169 18.48 0.23 8.10
CA ASP A 169 17.27 -0.42 8.61
C ASP A 169 16.35 -0.98 7.52
N CYS A 170 16.74 -0.85 6.24
CA CYS A 170 16.04 -1.50 5.13
C CYS A 170 16.11 -3.04 5.25
N PRO A 171 14.98 -3.75 5.43
CA PRO A 171 14.99 -5.20 5.61
C PRO A 171 15.37 -5.95 4.33
N GLU A 172 16.17 -7.01 4.46
CA GLU A 172 16.52 -7.88 3.33
C GLU A 172 15.25 -8.43 2.64
N GLY A 173 15.23 -8.39 1.31
CA GLY A 173 14.14 -8.91 0.49
C GLY A 173 12.98 -7.93 0.28
N LEU A 174 13.10 -6.69 0.77
CA LEU A 174 12.18 -5.61 0.42
C LEU A 174 12.37 -5.23 -1.06
N LEU A 175 11.29 -5.30 -1.84
CA LEU A 175 11.32 -4.97 -3.28
C LEU A 175 10.78 -3.56 -3.56
N TYR A 176 9.83 -3.13 -2.74
CA TYR A 176 9.09 -1.88 -2.92
C TYR A 176 9.10 -1.06 -1.64
N THR A 177 9.34 0.24 -1.74
CA THR A 177 9.17 1.12 -0.58
C THR A 177 8.47 2.43 -0.91
N THR A 178 7.85 3.00 0.12
CA THR A 178 7.27 4.33 0.06
C THR A 178 7.96 5.26 1.03
N TYR A 179 7.97 6.54 0.71
CA TYR A 179 8.49 7.60 1.58
C TYR A 179 7.71 8.91 1.36
N GLY A 180 7.90 9.88 2.24
CA GLY A 180 7.27 11.19 2.12
C GLY A 180 6.34 11.51 3.29
N GLY A 181 5.20 12.15 2.99
CA GLY A 181 4.23 12.62 3.99
C GLY A 181 4.46 14.04 4.51
N GLY A 182 5.70 14.57 4.43
CA GLY A 182 6.02 15.93 4.89
C GLY A 182 5.51 17.07 3.99
N ASP A 183 5.61 16.92 2.67
CA ASP A 183 5.22 17.94 1.68
C ASP A 183 4.02 17.50 0.84
N LYS A 184 2.93 18.28 0.90
CA LYS A 184 1.59 17.98 0.33
C LYS A 184 1.61 17.59 -1.14
N LEU A 185 2.23 18.41 -1.97
CA LEU A 185 2.11 18.32 -3.43
C LEU A 185 3.30 17.62 -4.06
N ASP A 186 4.51 17.88 -3.54
CA ASP A 186 5.76 17.33 -4.08
C ASP A 186 5.85 15.81 -3.86
N HIS A 187 5.17 15.27 -2.85
CA HIS A 187 5.12 13.83 -2.59
C HIS A 187 3.83 13.14 -3.05
N LEU A 188 2.83 13.88 -3.54
CA LEU A 188 1.60 13.26 -4.04
C LEU A 188 1.86 12.43 -5.30
N TRP A 189 2.67 12.99 -6.21
CA TRP A 189 2.96 12.42 -7.51
C TRP A 189 4.43 12.04 -7.59
N SER A 190 4.72 10.78 -7.89
CA SER A 190 6.10 10.33 -8.11
C SER A 190 6.23 9.52 -9.38
N PHE A 191 7.36 9.73 -10.06
CA PHE A 191 7.90 8.71 -10.93
C PHE A 191 8.54 7.62 -10.07
N PRO A 192 8.23 6.35 -10.32
CA PRO A 192 8.96 5.24 -9.74
C PRO A 192 10.46 5.38 -9.98
N ASP A 193 11.24 5.32 -8.92
CA ASP A 193 12.70 5.41 -8.98
C ASP A 193 13.37 4.28 -8.18
N TYR A 194 14.69 4.18 -8.28
CA TYR A 194 15.47 3.18 -7.55
C TYR A 194 16.20 3.82 -6.37
N GLY A 195 16.05 3.19 -5.20
CA GLY A 195 16.94 3.37 -4.05
C GLY A 195 17.90 2.21 -3.92
N TYR A 196 19.06 2.47 -3.33
CA TYR A 196 20.03 1.43 -2.95
C TYR A 196 20.28 1.52 -1.44
N TYR A 197 19.85 0.50 -0.70
CA TYR A 197 19.85 0.49 0.76
C TYR A 197 20.26 -0.88 1.26
N ASN A 198 21.09 -0.96 2.30
CA ASN A 198 21.52 -2.23 2.88
C ASN A 198 21.90 -3.29 1.81
N ASP A 199 22.74 -2.88 0.85
CA ASP A 199 23.23 -3.66 -0.28
C ASP A 199 22.19 -4.19 -1.29
N GLN A 200 20.93 -3.73 -1.24
CA GLN A 200 19.87 -4.12 -2.18
C GLN A 200 19.25 -2.93 -2.91
N THR A 201 18.75 -3.18 -4.12
CA THR A 201 17.98 -2.21 -4.89
C THR A 201 16.50 -2.34 -4.57
N VAL A 202 15.84 -1.22 -4.27
CA VAL A 202 14.41 -1.16 -3.96
C VAL A 202 13.75 -0.15 -4.89
N LEU A 203 12.59 -0.48 -5.46
CA LEU A 203 11.80 0.47 -6.24
C LEU A 203 10.95 1.34 -5.31
N ARG A 204 10.91 2.64 -5.54
CA ARG A 204 10.32 3.60 -4.61
C ARG A 204 9.32 4.52 -5.29
N VAL A 205 8.32 4.91 -4.52
CA VAL A 205 7.35 5.96 -4.86
C VAL A 205 7.05 6.79 -3.62
N THR A 206 6.59 8.02 -3.80
CA THR A 206 6.23 8.90 -2.68
C THR A 206 4.75 8.81 -2.34
N HIS A 207 4.38 9.28 -1.15
CA HIS A 207 2.99 9.58 -0.78
C HIS A 207 2.85 10.93 -0.07
N ALA A 208 1.65 11.49 -0.16
CA ALA A 208 1.21 12.63 0.63
C ALA A 208 0.18 12.20 1.69
N LEU A 209 0.17 12.90 2.82
CA LEU A 209 -0.78 12.64 3.90
C LEU A 209 -2.20 13.04 3.47
N PHE A 210 -3.19 12.19 3.74
CA PHE A 210 -4.60 12.43 3.43
C PHE A 210 -5.47 12.49 4.70
N GLY A 211 -6.50 13.35 4.68
CA GLY A 211 -7.52 13.42 5.73
C GLY A 211 -7.46 14.69 6.58
N SER A 212 -7.59 14.54 7.91
CA SER A 212 -7.63 15.67 8.84
C SER A 212 -6.64 15.47 9.99
N GLU A 213 -5.53 16.20 9.95
CA GLU A 213 -4.60 16.31 11.07
C GLU A 213 -4.49 17.75 11.55
N LYS A 214 -4.30 17.92 12.86
CA LYS A 214 -3.97 19.22 13.43
C LYS A 214 -2.47 19.43 13.28
N ASN A 215 -2.11 20.47 12.55
CA ASN A 215 -0.73 20.98 12.35
C ASN A 215 0.10 20.27 11.28
N GLU A 216 -0.46 19.33 10.52
CA GLU A 216 0.23 18.72 9.39
C GLU A 216 -0.32 19.19 8.04
N VAL A 217 0.53 19.05 7.04
CA VAL A 217 0.27 19.39 5.66
C VAL A 217 -0.52 18.21 5.06
N VAL A 218 -1.86 18.25 5.18
CA VAL A 218 -2.78 17.21 4.66
C VAL A 218 -3.52 17.57 3.36
N ILE A 219 -3.72 16.60 2.46
CA ILE A 219 -4.65 16.64 1.33
C ILE A 219 -6.05 16.25 1.82
N ASP A 220 -7.05 17.09 1.56
CA ASP A 220 -8.46 16.74 1.80
C ASP A 220 -9.16 16.21 0.53
N LEU A 221 -10.42 15.80 0.67
CA LEU A 221 -11.20 15.22 -0.43
C LEU A 221 -11.42 16.21 -1.59
N ASP A 222 -11.60 17.50 -1.31
CA ASP A 222 -11.85 18.48 -2.37
C ASP A 222 -10.55 18.81 -3.11
N GLN A 223 -9.43 18.91 -2.40
CA GLN A 223 -8.10 19.01 -3.01
C GLN A 223 -7.77 17.77 -3.84
N PHE A 224 -8.10 16.56 -3.35
CA PHE A 224 -7.92 15.34 -4.13
C PHE A 224 -8.70 15.41 -5.45
N LYS A 225 -9.97 15.84 -5.43
CA LYS A 225 -10.79 15.95 -6.65
C LYS A 225 -10.17 16.89 -7.67
N GLU A 226 -9.63 18.03 -7.22
CA GLU A 226 -8.96 18.99 -8.09
C GLU A 226 -7.68 18.38 -8.68
N LEU A 227 -6.80 17.85 -7.84
CA LEU A 227 -5.51 17.30 -8.25
C LEU A 227 -5.65 16.05 -9.13
N TYR A 228 -6.63 15.20 -8.86
CA TYR A 228 -6.90 14.01 -9.68
C TYR A 228 -7.42 14.37 -11.08
N GLN A 229 -7.99 15.57 -11.29
CA GLN A 229 -8.38 16.03 -12.63
C GLN A 229 -7.18 16.45 -13.48
N GLU A 230 -6.06 16.83 -12.86
CA GLU A 230 -4.81 17.19 -13.54
C GLU A 230 -4.01 15.96 -14.03
N LYS A 231 -4.71 14.83 -14.26
CA LYS A 231 -4.20 13.48 -14.53
C LYS A 231 -2.88 13.47 -15.29
N ASN A 232 -1.85 12.92 -14.64
CA ASN A 232 -0.64 12.49 -15.31
C ASN A 232 -0.45 10.98 -15.14
N ASN A 233 -0.70 10.24 -16.21
CA ASN A 233 -0.71 8.78 -16.18
C ASN A 233 0.69 8.16 -16.24
N GLU A 234 1.74 8.98 -16.31
CA GLU A 234 3.12 8.55 -16.18
C GLU A 234 3.56 8.45 -14.70
N PHE A 235 2.82 9.10 -13.80
CA PHE A 235 3.13 9.17 -12.38
C PHE A 235 2.24 8.24 -11.55
N VAL A 236 2.79 7.81 -10.42
CA VAL A 236 2.05 7.14 -9.36
C VAL A 236 1.55 8.18 -8.37
N MET A 237 0.25 8.14 -8.06
CA MET A 237 -0.35 8.93 -7.00
C MET A 237 -0.34 8.12 -5.70
N GLY A 238 0.29 8.67 -4.65
CA GLY A 238 0.37 8.03 -3.34
C GLY A 238 -0.34 8.83 -2.27
N LEU A 239 -1.23 8.19 -1.52
CA LEU A 239 -1.83 8.76 -0.32
C LEU A 239 -1.53 7.88 0.89
N VAL A 240 -1.26 8.51 2.03
CA VAL A 240 -1.04 7.83 3.31
C VAL A 240 -1.94 8.40 4.39
N TRP A 241 -2.32 7.56 5.35
CA TRP A 241 -2.81 7.98 6.65
C TRP A 241 -2.58 6.87 7.67
N HIS A 242 -2.82 7.18 8.94
CA HIS A 242 -2.60 6.29 10.05
C HIS A 242 -3.91 5.63 10.51
N ALA A 243 -3.81 4.43 11.08
CA ALA A 243 -4.98 3.75 11.67
C ALA A 243 -5.68 4.60 12.75
N PHE A 244 -4.92 5.42 13.49
CA PHE A 244 -5.49 6.33 14.48
C PHE A 244 -6.25 7.50 13.84
N ASN A 245 -5.85 8.00 12.67
CA ASN A 245 -6.60 9.08 12.02
C ASN A 245 -8.00 8.61 11.62
N TYR A 246 -8.12 7.35 11.16
CA TYR A 246 -9.43 6.75 10.90
C TYR A 246 -10.25 6.62 12.19
N ALA A 247 -9.64 6.27 13.31
CA ALA A 247 -10.35 6.18 14.59
C ALA A 247 -10.91 7.54 15.05
N GLU A 248 -10.18 8.62 14.80
CA GLU A 248 -10.58 9.98 15.15
C GLU A 248 -11.69 10.53 14.23
N ASN A 249 -11.59 10.26 12.92
CA ASN A 249 -12.52 10.79 11.94
C ASN A 249 -12.85 9.78 10.81
N PRO A 250 -13.66 8.74 11.10
CA PRO A 250 -13.98 7.70 10.11
C PRO A 250 -14.70 8.25 8.86
N SER A 251 -15.53 9.28 9.02
CA SER A 251 -16.34 9.85 7.93
C SER A 251 -15.47 10.35 6.78
N THR A 252 -14.34 11.01 7.06
CA THR A 252 -13.45 11.54 6.01
C THR A 252 -12.97 10.43 5.06
N TYR A 253 -12.60 9.27 5.59
CA TYR A 253 -12.13 8.14 4.79
C TYR A 253 -13.26 7.39 4.11
N ILE A 254 -14.43 7.27 4.76
CA ILE A 254 -15.61 6.64 4.15
C ILE A 254 -16.13 7.48 2.98
N ASP A 255 -16.17 8.81 3.12
CA ASP A 255 -16.56 9.72 2.05
C ASP A 255 -15.56 9.65 0.88
N PHE A 256 -14.27 9.50 1.19
CA PHE A 256 -13.25 9.27 0.17
C PHE A 256 -13.43 7.93 -0.56
N PHE A 257 -13.61 6.82 0.15
CA PHE A 257 -13.88 5.52 -0.47
C PHE A 257 -15.15 5.53 -1.33
N SER A 258 -16.20 6.20 -0.85
CA SER A 258 -17.44 6.40 -1.59
C SER A 258 -17.21 7.19 -2.87
N TYR A 259 -16.42 8.26 -2.82
CA TYR A 259 -16.05 9.04 -3.99
C TYR A 259 -15.27 8.21 -5.02
N LEU A 260 -14.23 7.47 -4.59
CA LEU A 260 -13.45 6.60 -5.47
C LEU A 260 -14.34 5.57 -6.19
N GLN A 261 -15.26 4.94 -5.46
CA GLN A 261 -16.22 4.00 -6.05
C GLN A 261 -17.17 4.67 -7.05
N GLN A 262 -17.71 5.86 -6.74
CA GLN A 262 -18.64 6.59 -7.60
C GLN A 262 -18.00 7.01 -8.93
N GLU A 263 -16.74 7.42 -8.89
CA GLU A 263 -15.98 7.83 -10.08
C GLU A 263 -15.31 6.64 -10.79
N GLY A 264 -15.45 5.43 -10.25
CA GLY A 264 -14.82 4.22 -10.80
C GLY A 264 -13.29 4.26 -10.75
N ILE A 265 -12.71 4.99 -9.80
CA ILE A 265 -11.26 5.10 -9.60
C ILE A 265 -10.77 3.86 -8.88
N GLN A 266 -9.86 3.13 -9.51
CA GLN A 266 -9.25 1.94 -8.91
C GLN A 266 -8.07 2.31 -8.02
N THR A 267 -7.85 1.46 -7.02
CA THR A 267 -6.68 1.53 -6.14
C THR A 267 -5.91 0.24 -6.27
N HIS A 268 -4.60 0.36 -6.19
CA HIS A 268 -3.68 -0.74 -6.43
C HIS A 268 -2.74 -0.94 -5.25
N THR A 269 -2.25 -2.16 -5.11
CA THR A 269 -1.15 -2.42 -4.20
C THR A 269 0.18 -2.00 -4.82
N LEU A 270 1.20 -1.76 -4.00
CA LEU A 270 2.54 -1.44 -4.50
C LEU A 270 3.07 -2.53 -5.44
N PRO A 271 2.99 -3.84 -5.13
CA PRO A 271 3.36 -4.88 -6.08
C PRO A 271 2.59 -4.84 -7.41
N GLU A 272 1.31 -4.45 -7.41
CA GLU A 272 0.52 -4.34 -8.65
C GLU A 272 1.00 -3.19 -9.55
N ILE A 273 1.34 -2.05 -8.95
CA ILE A 273 1.85 -0.88 -9.67
C ILE A 273 3.29 -1.13 -10.15
N LEU A 274 4.16 -1.49 -9.21
CA LEU A 274 5.62 -1.50 -9.38
C LEU A 274 6.14 -2.80 -9.99
N GLY A 275 5.49 -3.93 -9.72
CA GLY A 275 5.93 -5.24 -10.22
C GLY A 275 5.77 -5.42 -11.74
N ASN A 276 4.97 -4.57 -12.38
CA ASN A 276 4.75 -4.57 -13.83
C ASN A 276 5.67 -3.60 -14.58
N MET A 277 6.46 -2.80 -13.88
CA MET A 277 7.33 -1.82 -14.51
C MET A 277 8.54 -2.53 -15.13
N THR A 278 8.58 -2.51 -16.47
CA THR A 278 9.66 -3.13 -17.22
C THR A 278 10.94 -2.34 -17.01
N ILE A 279 11.95 -2.99 -16.45
CA ILE A 279 13.27 -2.44 -16.17
C ILE A 279 13.99 -2.22 -17.51
N TYR A 280 14.13 -0.97 -17.94
CA TYR A 280 15.06 -0.61 -19.02
C TYR A 280 16.39 -0.25 -18.37
N TYR A 281 17.36 -1.19 -18.43
CA TYR A 281 18.78 -0.92 -18.16
C TYR A 281 19.44 -0.29 -19.38
#